data_AF-A0A249SPD9-F1
#
_entry.id   AF-A0A249SPD9-F1
#
_cell.length_a   1.000
_cell.length_b   1.000
_cell.length_c   1.000
_cell.angle_alpha   90.00
_cell.angle_beta   90.00
_cell.angle_gamma   90.00
#
_symmetry.space_group_name_H-M   'P 1'
#
loop_
_entity.id
_entity.type
_entity.pdbx_description
1 polymer ?
#
loop_
_entity_poly.entity_id
_entity_poly.type
_entity_poly.pdbx_seq_one_letter_code
_entity_poly.pdbx_strand_id
1 'polypeptide(L)'
;MSSCYLCKGSIKPYQLTRTGHISTGAVNYPNQSNIGFVATGGRTITSHMGCYKTFNKKYWPWVLIGIIFVIIAFTLFIIGFLDFFNSKTYNYWDSQTHQSIYTIDYVLRSKAIIELVFSGIFMVLGLSLFLIGYYYCKKIVQDEQHANDYIDEEIKLIYDVQLKQAKKGLKENGKKFE
;
A
#
# COMPACT_ATOMS: atom_id res chain seq x y z
N MET A 1 -9.34 24.93 0.52
CA MET A 1 -8.00 24.63 -0.01
C MET A 1 -7.74 23.13 0.10
N SER A 2 -7.29 22.48 -0.97
CA SER A 2 -6.93 21.06 -0.93
C SER A 2 -5.57 20.87 -0.26
N SER A 3 -5.49 20.00 0.75
CA SER A 3 -4.24 19.58 1.37
C SER A 3 -3.65 18.38 0.63
N CYS A 4 -2.33 18.35 0.48
CA CYS A 4 -1.61 17.22 -0.08
C CYS A 4 -1.76 15.98 0.82
N TYR A 5 -2.16 14.85 0.25
CA TYR A 5 -2.35 13.60 1.00
C TYR A 5 -1.04 13.07 1.61
N LEU A 6 0.09 13.28 0.91
CA LEU A 6 1.41 12.78 1.30
C LEU A 6 2.07 13.67 2.35
N CYS A 7 2.32 14.95 2.03
CA CYS A 7 3.05 15.86 2.92
C CYS A 7 2.17 16.63 3.91
N LYS A 8 0.84 16.58 3.76
CA LYS A 8 -0.15 17.35 4.55
C LYS A 8 -0.12 18.87 4.35
N GLY A 9 0.84 19.39 3.60
CA GLY A 9 0.91 20.80 3.21
C GLY A 9 -0.24 21.26 2.32
N SER A 10 -0.54 22.56 2.38
CA SER A 10 -1.52 23.19 1.50
C SER A 10 -1.05 23.20 0.05
N ILE A 11 -1.93 22.86 -0.88
CA ILE A 11 -1.63 22.97 -2.31
C ILE A 11 -2.01 24.37 -2.78
N LYS A 12 -1.04 25.07 -3.37
CA LYS A 12 -1.22 26.40 -3.96
C LYS A 12 -1.65 26.29 -5.44
N PRO A 13 -2.33 27.31 -5.99
CA PRO A 13 -2.89 27.24 -7.35
C PRO A 13 -1.84 27.00 -8.45
N TYR A 14 -0.62 27.48 -8.24
CA TYR A 14 0.49 27.33 -9.19
C TYR A 14 1.22 25.97 -9.09
N GLN A 15 0.88 25.13 -8.11
CA GLN A 15 1.54 23.83 -7.93
C GLN A 15 0.79 22.75 -8.72
N LEU A 16 1.51 22.00 -9.54
CA LEU A 16 0.92 20.88 -10.27
C LEU A 16 0.51 19.77 -9.29
N THR A 17 -0.70 19.23 -9.50
CA THR A 17 -1.26 18.19 -8.64
C THR A 17 -1.52 16.91 -9.39
N ARG A 18 -1.49 15.80 -8.65
CA ARG A 18 -2.06 14.54 -9.10
C ARG A 18 -3.23 14.19 -8.20
N THR A 19 -4.37 13.94 -8.82
CA THR A 19 -5.56 13.39 -8.17
C THR A 19 -5.64 11.89 -8.45
N GLY A 20 -5.95 11.13 -7.40
CA GLY A 20 -6.26 9.71 -7.51
C GLY A 20 -7.53 9.39 -6.74
N HIS A 21 -8.14 8.26 -7.05
CA HIS A 21 -9.28 7.73 -6.31
C HIS A 21 -8.84 6.49 -5.54
N ILE A 22 -9.05 6.48 -4.22
CA ILE A 22 -8.97 5.26 -3.42
C ILE A 22 -10.41 4.82 -3.15
N SER A 23 -10.88 3.77 -3.82
CA SER A 23 -12.17 3.12 -3.53
C SER A 23 -11.95 1.85 -2.71
N THR A 24 -12.54 1.78 -1.52
CA THR A 24 -12.69 0.55 -0.74
C THR A 24 -14.10 0.50 -0.19
N GLY A 25 -14.94 -0.40 -0.69
CA GLY A 25 -16.30 -0.65 -0.15
C GLY A 25 -17.26 -1.23 -1.18
N ALA A 26 -17.98 -2.28 -0.79
CA ALA A 26 -19.19 -2.75 -1.45
C ALA A 26 -20.38 -2.30 -0.58
N VAL A 27 -21.26 -1.46 -1.12
CA VAL A 27 -22.51 -1.05 -0.45
C VAL A 27 -23.66 -1.52 -1.34
N ASN A 28 -24.61 -2.24 -0.74
CA ASN A 28 -25.79 -2.72 -1.43
C ASN A 28 -26.83 -1.59 -1.49
N TYR A 29 -26.99 -0.95 -2.65
CA TYR A 29 -28.08 -0.02 -2.90
C TYR A 29 -29.19 -0.73 -3.66
N PRO A 30 -30.44 -0.78 -3.16
CA PRO A 30 -31.50 -1.64 -3.69
C PRO A 30 -31.97 -1.32 -5.12
N ASN A 31 -31.43 -0.28 -5.77
CA ASN A 31 -31.87 0.20 -7.09
C ASN A 31 -30.76 0.29 -8.16
N GLN A 32 -29.60 -0.34 -7.98
CA GLN A 32 -28.61 -0.51 -9.06
C GLN A 32 -28.24 -1.99 -9.21
N SER A 33 -28.24 -2.47 -10.45
CA SER A 33 -28.10 -3.86 -10.89
C SER A 33 -27.20 -4.76 -10.03
N ASN A 34 -27.71 -5.96 -9.69
CA ASN A 34 -27.18 -6.92 -8.71
C ASN A 34 -25.78 -7.53 -9.00
N ILE A 35 -25.09 -7.10 -10.05
CA ILE A 35 -23.70 -7.49 -10.35
C ILE A 35 -23.04 -6.25 -10.98
N GLY A 36 -22.56 -5.35 -10.14
CA GLY A 36 -21.83 -4.17 -10.56
C GLY A 36 -20.97 -3.64 -9.41
N PHE A 37 -19.66 -3.62 -9.61
CA PHE A 37 -18.73 -2.93 -8.71
C PHE A 37 -18.97 -1.42 -8.85
N VAL A 38 -19.91 -0.86 -8.08
CA VAL A 38 -20.12 0.59 -8.03
C VAL A 38 -19.17 1.19 -7.00
N ALA A 39 -18.14 1.89 -7.48
CA ALA A 39 -17.13 2.55 -6.67
C ALA A 39 -17.70 3.81 -5.97
N THR A 40 -18.55 3.65 -4.96
CA THR A 40 -19.05 4.76 -4.14
C THR A 40 -18.40 4.77 -2.76
N GLY A 41 -17.61 5.82 -2.52
CA GLY A 41 -16.72 5.98 -1.36
C GLY A 41 -15.30 6.45 -1.74
N GLY A 42 -15.04 6.67 -3.04
CA GLY A 42 -13.76 7.12 -3.55
C GLY A 42 -13.32 8.45 -2.93
N ARG A 43 -12.44 8.40 -1.92
CA ARG A 43 -11.80 9.62 -1.42
C ARG A 43 -10.84 10.08 -2.50
N THR A 44 -11.15 11.23 -3.11
CA THR A 44 -10.20 11.90 -3.99
C THR A 44 -9.00 12.32 -3.15
N ILE A 45 -7.87 11.65 -3.40
CA ILE A 45 -6.59 12.01 -2.81
C ILE A 45 -5.84 12.90 -3.78
N THR A 46 -5.67 14.17 -3.40
CA THR A 46 -4.85 15.12 -4.13
C THR A 46 -3.48 15.19 -3.49
N SER A 47 -2.42 15.08 -4.29
CA SER A 47 -1.03 15.26 -3.84
C SER A 47 -0.30 16.23 -4.75
N HIS A 48 0.72 16.92 -4.22
CA HIS A 48 1.69 17.61 -5.07
C HIS A 48 2.33 16.59 -6.02
N MET A 49 2.50 16.97 -7.29
CA MET A 49 3.08 16.07 -8.29
C MET A 49 4.51 15.63 -7.89
N GLY A 50 5.31 16.52 -7.31
CA GLY A 50 6.66 16.20 -6.82
C GLY A 50 6.66 15.20 -5.68
N CYS A 51 5.86 15.46 -4.64
CA CYS A 51 5.64 14.52 -3.53
C CYS A 51 5.24 13.12 -4.03
N TYR A 52 4.31 13.05 -4.99
CA TYR A 52 3.86 11.76 -5.55
C TYR A 52 4.96 11.02 -6.29
N LYS A 53 5.69 11.71 -7.19
CA LYS A 53 6.77 11.08 -7.96
C LYS A 53 7.89 10.59 -7.04
N THR A 54 8.29 11.39 -6.05
CA THR A 54 9.33 11.01 -5.10
C THR A 54 8.88 9.83 -4.24
N PHE A 55 7.64 9.84 -3.75
CA PHE A 55 7.07 8.73 -3.00
C PHE A 55 7.13 7.44 -3.81
N ASN A 56 6.60 7.42 -5.04
CA ASN A 56 6.58 6.23 -5.88
C ASN A 56 7.99 5.73 -6.23
N LYS A 57 8.90 6.65 -6.59
CA LYS A 57 10.29 6.30 -6.92
C LYS A 57 10.98 5.59 -5.77
N LYS A 58 10.74 6.03 -4.53
CA LYS A 58 11.32 5.41 -3.33
C LYS A 58 10.56 4.18 -2.84
N TYR A 59 9.26 4.09 -3.10
CA TYR A 59 8.41 2.98 -2.66
C TYR A 59 8.55 1.75 -3.57
N TRP A 60 8.85 1.94 -4.86
CA TRP A 60 8.93 0.85 -5.84
C TRP A 60 9.90 -0.28 -5.47
N PRO A 61 11.13 -0.02 -4.96
CA PRO A 61 12.01 -1.09 -4.50
C PRO A 61 11.41 -1.94 -3.38
N TRP A 62 10.69 -1.33 -2.43
CA TRP A 62 10.00 -2.07 -1.36
C TRP A 62 8.90 -2.96 -1.92
N VAL A 63 8.17 -2.46 -2.92
CA VAL A 63 7.14 -3.24 -3.61
C VAL A 63 7.75 -4.45 -4.32
N LEU A 64 8.85 -4.26 -5.04
CA LEU A 64 9.54 -5.35 -5.75
C LEU A 64 10.04 -6.43 -4.77
N ILE A 65 10.70 -6.02 -3.68
CA ILE A 65 11.17 -6.97 -2.66
C ILE A 65 9.98 -7.69 -2.03
N GLY A 66 8.92 -6.98 -1.64
CA GLY A 66 7.71 -7.57 -1.08
C GLY A 66 7.07 -8.61 -1.99
N ILE A 67 6.99 -8.33 -3.30
CA ILE A 67 6.46 -9.28 -4.30
C ILE A 67 7.32 -10.54 -4.38
N ILE A 68 8.65 -10.43 -4.35
CA ILE A 68 9.55 -11.60 -4.37
C ILE A 68 9.28 -12.52 -3.16
N PHE A 69 9.14 -11.93 -1.97
CA PHE A 69 8.79 -12.69 -0.76
C PHE A 69 7.45 -13.41 -0.89
N VAL A 70 6.44 -12.73 -1.46
CA VAL A 70 5.12 -13.32 -1.70
C VAL A 70 5.18 -14.48 -2.71
N ILE A 71 5.94 -14.35 -3.79
CA ILE A 71 6.11 -15.42 -4.79
C ILE A 71 6.78 -16.65 -4.16
N ILE A 72 7.85 -16.44 -3.37
CA ILE A 72 8.53 -17.53 -2.63
C ILE A 72 7.55 -18.20 -1.66
N ALA A 73 6.78 -17.40 -0.89
CA ALA A 73 5.77 -17.91 0.02
C ALA A 73 4.74 -18.79 -0.69
N PHE A 74 4.20 -18.35 -1.84
CA PHE A 74 3.24 -19.13 -2.61
C PHE A 74 3.85 -20.42 -3.18
N THR A 75 5.09 -20.38 -3.63
CA THR A 75 5.77 -21.56 -4.18
C THR A 75 5.96 -22.61 -3.08
N LEU A 76 6.46 -22.19 -1.91
CA LEU A 76 6.60 -23.07 -0.74
C LEU A 76 5.24 -23.57 -0.24
N PHE A 77 4.20 -22.74 -0.31
CA PHE A 77 2.85 -23.15 0.07
C PHE A 77 2.35 -24.30 -0.81
N ILE A 78 2.46 -24.15 -2.14
CA ILE A 78 1.98 -25.16 -3.09
C ILE A 78 2.74 -26.48 -2.90
N ILE A 79 4.07 -26.42 -2.82
CA ILE A 79 4.90 -27.63 -2.65
C ILE A 79 4.60 -28.30 -1.31
N GLY A 80 4.60 -27.53 -0.22
CA GLY A 80 4.32 -28.06 1.12
C GLY A 80 2.91 -28.61 1.26
N PHE A 81 1.93 -28.00 0.61
CA PHE A 81 0.56 -28.52 0.55
C PHE A 81 0.51 -29.85 -0.20
N LEU A 82 1.12 -29.96 -1.38
CA LEU A 82 1.17 -31.19 -2.16
C LEU A 82 1.86 -32.32 -1.38
N ASP A 83 3.00 -32.05 -0.75
CA ASP A 83 3.74 -33.04 0.05
C ASP A 83 2.93 -33.49 1.28
N PHE A 84 2.18 -32.57 1.90
CA PHE A 84 1.33 -32.91 3.05
C PHE A 84 0.22 -33.89 2.65
N PHE A 85 -0.49 -33.62 1.56
CA PHE A 85 -1.61 -34.44 1.09
C PHE A 85 -1.18 -35.74 0.41
N ASN A 86 0.04 -35.79 -0.14
CA ASN A 86 0.60 -37.03 -0.69
C ASN A 86 1.22 -37.95 0.37
N SER A 87 1.35 -37.48 1.63
CA SER A 87 1.86 -38.31 2.71
C SER A 87 0.89 -39.47 3.00
N LYS A 88 1.37 -40.71 2.84
CA LYS A 88 0.60 -41.92 3.13
C LYS A 88 0.83 -42.34 4.57
N THR A 89 -0.25 -42.82 5.20
CA THR A 89 -0.15 -43.55 6.47
C THR A 89 -0.30 -45.03 6.15
N TYR A 90 0.75 -45.80 6.38
CA TYR A 90 0.71 -47.24 6.21
C TYR A 90 0.19 -47.88 7.50
N ASN A 91 -0.75 -48.81 7.38
CA ASN A 91 -1.16 -49.67 8.47
C ASN A 91 -0.49 -51.02 8.24
N TYR A 92 0.45 -51.41 9.10
CA TYR A 92 0.99 -52.75 9.09
C TYR A 92 0.56 -53.49 10.35
N TRP A 93 0.17 -54.74 10.17
CA TRP A 93 -0.16 -55.64 11.27
C TRP A 93 1.14 -56.17 11.86
N ASP A 94 1.43 -55.82 13.10
CA ASP A 94 2.58 -56.36 13.82
C ASP A 94 2.19 -57.72 14.42
N SER A 95 2.84 -58.77 13.94
CA SER A 95 2.62 -60.14 14.41
C SER A 95 3.18 -60.41 15.81
N GLN A 96 4.08 -59.56 16.32
CA GLN A 96 4.65 -59.71 17.67
C GLN A 96 3.81 -59.03 18.74
N THR A 97 3.26 -57.84 18.43
CA THR A 97 2.45 -57.06 19.38
C THR A 97 0.94 -57.24 19.20
N HIS A 98 0.50 -57.93 18.13
CA HIS A 98 -0.91 -58.09 17.74
C HIS A 98 -1.66 -56.75 17.62
N GLN A 99 -0.95 -55.70 17.20
CA GLN A 99 -1.50 -54.36 17.03
C GLN A 99 -1.28 -53.86 15.61
N SER A 100 -2.23 -53.06 15.13
CA SER A 100 -2.05 -52.25 13.93
C SER A 100 -1.10 -51.10 14.26
N ILE A 101 0.08 -51.10 13.66
CA ILE A 101 1.02 -49.99 13.79
C ILE A 101 0.86 -49.08 12.57
N TYR A 102 0.58 -47.80 12.84
CA TYR A 102 0.48 -46.77 11.83
C TYR A 102 1.86 -46.14 11.60
N THR A 103 2.52 -46.49 10.50
CA THR A 103 3.73 -45.79 10.05
C THR A 103 3.33 -44.67 9.10
N ILE A 104 3.39 -43.44 9.62
CA ILE A 104 3.29 -42.23 8.82
C ILE A 104 4.61 -42.10 8.05
N ASP A 105 4.56 -41.63 6.80
CA ASP A 105 5.75 -41.14 6.11
C ASP A 105 6.24 -39.84 6.79
N TYR A 106 6.87 -40.01 7.96
CA TYR A 106 7.26 -38.93 8.85
C TYR A 106 8.23 -37.97 8.18
N VAL A 107 9.04 -38.45 7.24
CA VAL A 107 9.97 -37.62 6.47
C VAL A 107 9.21 -36.70 5.52
N LEU A 108 8.28 -37.23 4.72
CA LEU A 108 7.49 -36.42 3.79
C LEU A 108 6.60 -35.42 4.54
N ARG A 109 5.95 -35.87 5.62
CA ARG A 109 5.05 -35.03 6.42
C ARG A 109 5.79 -33.94 7.20
N SER A 110 6.98 -34.22 7.73
CA SER A 110 7.80 -33.20 8.41
C SER A 110 8.34 -32.16 7.42
N LYS A 111 8.80 -32.58 6.24
CA LYS A 111 9.21 -31.68 5.15
C LYS A 111 8.08 -30.73 4.75
N ALA A 112 6.88 -31.27 4.53
CA ALA A 112 5.69 -30.50 4.20
C ALA A 112 5.36 -29.44 5.25
N ILE A 113 5.39 -29.81 6.54
CA ILE A 113 5.14 -28.87 7.65
C ILE A 113 6.19 -27.75 7.66
N ILE A 114 7.47 -28.09 7.47
CA ILE A 114 8.56 -27.10 7.42
C ILE A 114 8.32 -26.10 6.29
N GLU A 115 8.01 -26.57 5.08
CA GLU A 115 7.73 -25.73 3.92
C GLU A 115 6.52 -24.80 4.14
N LEU A 116 5.45 -25.31 4.75
CA LEU A 116 4.26 -24.51 5.10
C LEU A 116 4.56 -23.45 6.18
N VAL A 117 5.39 -23.78 7.18
CA VAL A 117 5.81 -22.82 8.22
C VAL A 117 6.64 -21.69 7.59
N PHE A 118 7.63 -22.04 6.75
CA PHE A 118 8.42 -21.04 6.06
C PHE A 118 7.57 -20.19 5.10
N SER A 119 6.62 -20.79 4.39
CA SER A 119 5.66 -20.07 3.56
C SER A 119 4.92 -18.99 4.37
N GLY A 120 4.40 -19.35 5.55
CA GLY A 120 3.73 -18.40 6.45
C GLY A 120 4.65 -17.25 6.87
N ILE A 121 5.90 -17.55 7.23
CA ILE A 121 6.90 -16.53 7.61
C ILE A 121 7.18 -15.58 6.43
N PHE A 122 7.42 -16.11 5.23
CA PHE A 122 7.67 -15.30 4.04
C PHE A 122 6.47 -14.44 3.65
N MET A 123 5.24 -14.94 3.84
CA MET A 123 4.03 -14.16 3.58
C MET A 123 3.92 -12.95 4.52
N VAL A 124 4.13 -13.15 5.83
CA VAL A 124 4.10 -12.07 6.82
C VAL A 124 5.22 -11.06 6.57
N LEU A 125 6.43 -11.53 6.23
CA LEU A 125 7.56 -10.66 5.86
C LEU A 125 7.26 -9.83 4.61
N GLY A 126 6.69 -10.44 3.55
CA GLY A 126 6.30 -9.73 2.33
C GLY A 126 5.27 -8.63 2.61
N LEU A 127 4.24 -8.94 3.40
CA LEU A 127 3.19 -7.98 3.76
C LEU A 127 3.72 -6.83 4.64
N SER A 128 4.55 -7.15 5.62
CA SER A 128 5.16 -6.14 6.49
C SER A 128 6.11 -5.21 5.74
N LEU A 129 6.85 -5.69 4.73
CA LEU A 129 7.69 -4.86 3.87
C LEU A 129 6.89 -3.79 3.10
N PHE A 130 5.68 -4.11 2.62
CA PHE A 130 4.82 -3.10 1.98
C PHE A 130 4.45 -1.99 2.97
N LEU A 131 4.05 -2.35 4.19
CA LEU A 131 3.70 -1.36 5.22
C LEU A 131 4.91 -0.53 5.64
N ILE A 132 6.03 -1.17 5.98
CA ILE A 132 7.26 -0.51 6.40
C ILE A 132 7.75 0.44 5.29
N GLY A 133 7.82 -0.04 4.05
CA GLY A 133 8.19 0.77 2.89
C GLY A 133 7.26 1.96 2.71
N TYR A 134 5.95 1.77 2.87
CA TYR A 134 4.95 2.83 2.75
C TYR A 134 5.19 3.93 3.79
N TYR A 135 5.32 3.57 5.07
CA TYR A 135 5.56 4.53 6.15
C TYR A 135 6.90 5.24 6.01
N TYR A 136 7.96 4.50 5.65
CA TYR A 136 9.28 5.06 5.41
C TYR A 136 9.26 6.10 4.28
N CYS A 137 8.71 5.75 3.12
CA CYS A 137 8.62 6.67 1.98
C CYS A 137 7.71 7.87 2.26
N LYS A 138 6.63 7.67 3.01
CA LYS A 138 5.75 8.77 3.43
C LYS A 138 6.47 9.77 4.33
N LYS A 139 7.27 9.29 5.28
CA LYS A 139 8.07 10.15 6.18
C LYS A 139 9.06 11.02 5.41
N ILE A 140 9.68 10.48 4.35
CA ILE A 140 10.61 11.23 3.49
C ILE A 140 9.92 12.40 2.79
N VAL A 141 8.68 12.20 2.35
CA VAL A 141 7.96 13.21 1.56
C VAL A 141 7.23 14.24 2.44
N GLN A 142 7.27 14.07 3.76
CA GLN A 142 6.51 14.87 4.70
C GLN A 142 7.08 16.27 4.96
N ASP A 143 8.33 16.52 4.56
CA ASP A 143 9.05 17.78 4.76
C ASP A 143 8.67 18.92 3.79
N GLU A 144 7.69 18.68 2.91
CA GLU A 144 7.20 19.62 1.89
C GLU A 144 8.24 20.11 0.86
N GLN A 145 9.48 19.62 0.92
CA GLN A 145 10.56 20.09 0.04
C GLN A 145 10.21 19.91 -1.44
N HIS A 146 9.53 18.81 -1.75
CA HIS A 146 9.11 18.43 -3.11
C HIS A 146 7.82 19.10 -3.60
N ALA A 147 7.20 19.98 -2.81
CA ALA A 147 5.93 20.62 -3.18
C ALA A 147 6.07 21.61 -4.35
N ASN A 148 7.28 22.16 -4.55
CA ASN A 148 7.57 23.15 -5.59
C ASN A 148 8.41 22.59 -6.76
N ASP A 149 8.73 21.28 -6.78
CA ASP A 149 9.51 20.66 -7.86
C ASP A 149 8.78 20.73 -9.22
N TYR A 150 7.46 20.90 -9.19
CA TYR A 150 6.61 20.98 -10.37
C TYR A 150 5.61 22.13 -10.18
N ILE A 151 6.00 23.31 -10.67
CA ILE A 151 5.19 24.53 -10.64
C ILE A 151 4.93 25.03 -12.06
N ASP A 152 3.84 25.75 -12.21
CA ASP A 152 3.58 26.61 -13.35
C ASP A 152 4.09 28.02 -13.02
N GLU A 153 5.13 28.47 -13.72
CA GLU A 153 5.78 29.76 -13.46
C GLU A 153 4.88 30.96 -13.81
N GLU A 154 4.06 30.85 -14.84
CA GLU A 154 3.17 31.92 -15.27
C GLU A 154 2.05 32.12 -14.23
N ILE A 155 1.42 31.03 -13.80
CA ILE A 155 0.40 31.07 -12.75
C ILE A 155 1.01 31.54 -11.43
N LYS A 156 2.25 31.17 -11.14
CA LYS A 156 2.96 31.64 -9.94
C LYS A 156 3.16 33.16 -9.97
N LEU A 157 3.58 33.73 -11.10
CA LEU A 157 3.75 35.18 -11.24
C LEU A 157 2.42 35.92 -11.03
N ILE A 158 1.33 35.45 -11.66
CA ILE A 158 -0.01 36.02 -11.49
C ILE A 158 -0.43 35.96 -10.02
N TYR A 159 -0.24 34.81 -9.38
CA TYR A 159 -0.56 34.60 -7.97
C TYR A 159 0.22 35.54 -7.04
N ASP A 160 1.53 35.70 -7.26
CA ASP A 160 2.37 36.57 -6.42
C ASP A 160 2.00 38.04 -6.58
N VAL A 161 1.62 38.49 -7.79
CA VAL A 161 1.12 39.84 -8.05
C VAL A 161 -0.21 40.08 -7.31
N GLN A 162 -1.16 39.16 -7.42
CA GLN A 162 -2.45 39.24 -6.73
C GLN A 162 -2.27 39.26 -5.22
N LEU A 163 -1.39 38.42 -4.68
CA LEU A 163 -1.08 38.38 -3.25
C LEU A 163 -0.48 39.71 -2.77
N LYS A 164 0.40 40.33 -3.57
CA LYS A 164 1.01 41.62 -3.25
C LYS A 164 -0.02 42.75 -3.26
N GLN A 165 -0.94 42.77 -4.22
CA GLN A 165 -2.03 43.74 -4.29
C GLN A 165 -2.98 43.58 -3.10
N ALA A 166 -3.39 42.34 -2.77
CA ALA A 166 -4.24 42.06 -1.61
C ALA A 166 -3.60 42.51 -0.29
N LYS A 167 -2.29 42.25 -0.10
CA LYS A 167 -1.55 42.70 1.09
C LYS A 167 -1.46 44.23 1.19
N LYS A 168 -1.33 44.95 0.08
CA LYS A 168 -1.34 46.41 0.08
C LYS A 168 -2.71 46.95 0.49
N GLY A 169 -3.79 46.45 -0.13
CA GLY A 169 -5.15 46.85 0.21
C GLY A 169 -5.50 46.59 1.69
N LEU A 170 -5.04 45.46 2.25
CA LEU A 170 -5.23 45.18 3.68
C LEU A 170 -4.48 46.15 4.59
N LYS A 171 -3.25 46.57 4.24
CA LYS A 171 -2.49 47.55 5.03
C LYS A 171 -3.11 48.94 4.95
N GLU A 172 -3.60 49.34 3.78
CA GLU A 172 -4.23 50.65 3.58
C GLU A 172 -5.59 50.74 4.27
N ASN A 173 -6.37 49.66 4.27
CA ASN A 173 -7.64 49.60 4.99
C ASN A 173 -7.44 49.39 6.49
N GLY A 174 -6.45 48.61 6.92
CA GLY A 174 -6.13 48.42 8.35
C GLY A 174 -5.73 49.73 9.03
N LYS A 175 -5.02 50.61 8.33
CA LYS A 175 -4.68 51.97 8.80
C LYS A 175 -5.86 52.95 8.86
N LYS A 176 -6.99 52.64 8.25
CA LYS A 176 -8.20 53.48 8.32
C LYS A 176 -9.06 53.21 9.57
N PHE A 177 -8.73 52.17 10.35
CA PHE A 177 -9.47 51.76 11.54
C PHE A 177 -8.66 51.92 12.85
N GLU A 178 -7.47 52.54 12.79
CA GLU A 178 -6.72 53.06 13.94
C GLU A 178 -6.86 54.58 14.02
#